data_AF-A0A0L0IVY3-F1
#
_entry.id   AF-A0A0L0IVY3-F1
#
_cell.length_a   1.000
_cell.length_b   1.000
_cell.length_c   1.000
_cell.angle_alpha   90.00
_cell.angle_beta   90.00
_cell.angle_gamma   90.00
#
_symmetry.space_group_name_H-M   'P 1'
#
loop_
_entity.id
_entity.type
_entity.pdbx_description
1 polymer ?
#
loop_
_entity_poly.entity_id
_entity_poly.type
_entity_poly.pdbx_seq_one_letter_code
_entity_poly.pdbx_strand_id
1 'polypeptide(L)'
;MSGQREVAEYQILDALALEEGDSLVLFDADAARERLKQNPWVKSASVMKLYPNTVKVTIDEWVPYALWQRGNTVSIVTEQGEVITDDVDGRYANLLLVVNYGAQTRAGEILKALESEPELRPRVRAAYLIGQRRWDLMLENGITIRLPEEDPATALAALVKMDKESAILARDIAAIDLRLPDRVVVRLTDEAAQRRRDALDGNKKVARGGANT
;
A
#
# COMPACT_ATOMS: atom_id res chain seq x y z
N MET A 1 -3.54 11.92 -30.26
CA MET A 1 -3.84 11.61 -28.84
C MET A 1 -2.55 11.63 -28.05
N SER A 2 -2.58 12.04 -26.78
CA SER A 2 -1.39 12.05 -25.92
C SER A 2 -1.76 11.95 -24.44
N GLY A 3 -0.88 11.37 -23.64
CA GLY A 3 -0.98 11.31 -22.17
C GLY A 3 -1.57 10.01 -21.61
N GLN A 4 -2.09 9.13 -22.47
CA GLN A 4 -2.61 7.83 -22.08
C GLN A 4 -1.50 6.82 -21.77
N ARG A 5 -1.68 6.01 -20.73
CA ARG A 5 -0.82 4.88 -20.34
C ARG A 5 -1.65 3.62 -20.13
N GLU A 6 -2.79 3.74 -19.44
CA GLU A 6 -3.71 2.66 -19.10
C GLU A 6 -4.98 2.68 -19.96
N VAL A 7 -5.44 3.87 -20.39
CA VAL A 7 -6.59 4.00 -21.27
C VAL A 7 -6.21 3.57 -22.68
N ALA A 8 -6.83 2.50 -23.17
CA ALA A 8 -6.55 1.98 -24.50
C ALA A 8 -7.08 2.90 -25.59
N GLU A 9 -6.37 3.01 -26.71
CA GLU A 9 -6.73 3.92 -27.81
C GLU A 9 -8.15 3.70 -28.33
N TYR A 10 -8.59 2.44 -28.44
CA TYR A 10 -9.96 2.13 -28.86
C TYR A 10 -11.02 2.67 -27.89
N GLN A 11 -10.74 2.71 -26.59
CA GLN A 11 -11.66 3.28 -25.59
C GLN A 11 -11.76 4.79 -25.75
N ILE A 12 -10.66 5.44 -26.15
CA ILE A 12 -10.64 6.87 -26.45
C ILE A 12 -11.49 7.12 -27.68
N LEU A 13 -11.27 6.38 -28.77
CA LEU A 13 -12.02 6.55 -30.03
C LEU A 13 -13.52 6.29 -29.84
N ASP A 14 -13.89 5.23 -29.11
CA ASP A 14 -15.29 4.94 -28.76
C ASP A 14 -15.91 6.08 -27.93
N ALA A 15 -15.18 6.61 -26.97
CA ALA A 15 -15.59 7.79 -26.19
C ALA A 15 -15.62 9.10 -26.99
N LEU A 16 -15.02 9.16 -28.19
CA LEU A 16 -15.23 10.26 -29.12
C LEU A 16 -16.52 10.08 -29.93
N ALA A 17 -17.01 8.85 -30.16
CA ALA A 17 -18.11 8.54 -31.09
C ALA A 17 -17.99 9.32 -32.39
N LEU A 18 -16.81 9.20 -33.01
CA LEU A 18 -16.55 9.74 -34.33
C LEU A 18 -16.47 8.57 -35.30
N GLU A 19 -17.29 8.60 -36.34
CA GLU A 19 -17.18 7.71 -37.49
C GLU A 19 -16.38 8.38 -38.63
N GLU A 20 -15.88 7.56 -39.55
CA GLU A 20 -15.18 8.05 -40.74
C GLU A 20 -16.13 8.91 -41.60
N GLY A 21 -15.85 10.21 -41.71
CA GLY A 21 -16.67 11.16 -42.47
C GLY A 21 -17.48 12.14 -41.63
N ASP A 22 -17.45 12.04 -40.30
CA ASP A 22 -18.16 12.97 -39.43
C ASP A 22 -17.63 14.41 -39.51
N SER A 23 -18.56 15.36 -39.45
CA SER A 23 -18.22 16.78 -39.50
C SER A 23 -17.72 17.28 -38.14
N LEU A 24 -16.51 17.83 -38.10
CA LEU A 24 -15.95 18.48 -36.91
C LEU A 24 -16.82 19.64 -36.38
N VAL A 25 -17.62 20.25 -37.26
CA VAL A 25 -18.59 21.29 -36.89
C VAL A 25 -19.65 20.73 -35.96
N LEU A 26 -20.18 19.54 -36.27
CA LEU A 26 -21.25 18.87 -35.52
C LEU A 26 -20.74 18.05 -34.32
N PHE A 27 -19.45 17.72 -34.29
CA PHE A 27 -18.84 16.99 -33.18
C PHE A 27 -19.04 17.69 -31.83
N ASP A 28 -19.55 16.99 -30.82
CA ASP A 28 -19.66 17.54 -29.46
C ASP A 28 -18.43 17.16 -28.61
N ALA A 29 -17.50 18.11 -28.49
CA ALA A 29 -16.28 17.92 -27.72
C ALA A 29 -16.54 17.85 -26.21
N ASP A 30 -17.59 18.52 -25.71
CA ASP A 30 -17.95 18.47 -24.30
C ASP A 30 -18.55 17.11 -23.95
N ALA A 31 -19.47 16.60 -24.76
CA ALA A 31 -20.03 15.26 -24.58
C ALA A 31 -18.96 14.16 -24.69
N ALA A 32 -18.01 14.30 -25.62
CA ALA A 32 -16.88 13.38 -25.74
C ALA A 32 -15.97 13.43 -24.49
N ARG A 33 -15.69 14.62 -23.97
CA ARG A 33 -14.93 14.78 -22.72
C ARG A 33 -15.62 14.10 -21.55
N GLU A 34 -16.93 14.28 -21.39
CA GLU A 34 -17.68 13.67 -20.28
C GLU A 34 -17.72 12.14 -20.40
N ARG A 35 -17.79 11.58 -21.62
CA ARG A 35 -17.65 10.13 -21.83
C ARG A 35 -16.26 9.62 -21.47
N LEU A 36 -15.20 10.33 -21.84
CA LEU A 36 -13.82 9.98 -21.45
C LEU A 36 -13.66 9.93 -19.93
N LYS A 37 -14.26 10.87 -19.19
CA LYS A 37 -14.22 10.89 -17.72
C LYS A 37 -14.98 9.73 -17.06
N GLN A 38 -15.82 9.00 -17.78
CA GLN A 38 -16.46 7.80 -17.23
C GLN A 38 -15.48 6.63 -17.09
N ASN A 39 -14.33 6.68 -17.78
CA ASN A 39 -13.27 5.71 -17.57
C ASN A 39 -12.60 5.96 -16.21
N PRO A 40 -12.56 4.97 -15.30
CA PRO A 40 -12.04 5.15 -13.95
C PRO A 40 -10.56 5.54 -13.87
N TRP A 41 -9.77 5.26 -14.91
CA TRP A 41 -8.36 5.67 -15.00
C TRP A 41 -8.19 7.14 -15.35
N VAL A 42 -9.21 7.81 -15.89
CA VAL A 42 -9.12 9.20 -16.34
C VAL A 42 -9.33 10.14 -15.15
N LYS A 43 -8.26 10.82 -14.75
CA LYS A 43 -8.33 11.92 -13.78
C LYS A 43 -8.89 13.18 -14.43
N SER A 44 -8.42 13.51 -15.63
CA SER A 44 -8.99 14.58 -16.43
C SER A 44 -8.80 14.33 -17.92
N ALA A 45 -9.71 14.86 -18.73
CA ALA A 45 -9.63 14.78 -20.18
C ALA A 45 -9.85 16.16 -20.79
N SER A 46 -9.08 16.48 -21.82
CA SER A 46 -9.23 17.67 -22.65
C SER A 46 -9.46 17.24 -24.10
N VAL A 47 -10.54 17.74 -24.69
CA VAL A 47 -10.91 17.49 -26.07
C VAL A 47 -11.00 18.84 -26.78
N MET A 48 -10.14 19.04 -27.77
CA MET A 48 -10.04 20.29 -28.52
C MET A 48 -10.25 20.03 -30.01
N LYS A 49 -11.09 20.87 -30.63
CA LYS A 49 -11.24 20.91 -32.09
C LYS A 49 -10.12 21.76 -32.69
N LEU A 50 -9.33 21.16 -33.56
CA LEU A 50 -8.31 21.84 -34.35
C LEU A 50 -8.74 21.81 -35.82
N TYR A 51 -9.17 22.97 -36.31
CA TYR A 51 -9.62 23.10 -37.70
C TYR A 51 -8.46 22.91 -38.69
N PRO A 52 -8.74 22.35 -39.89
CA PRO A 52 -10.08 22.03 -40.40
C PRO A 52 -10.65 20.67 -39.97
N ASN A 53 -9.81 19.69 -39.61
CA ASN A 53 -10.23 18.27 -39.54
C ASN A 53 -9.53 17.45 -38.44
N THR A 54 -9.00 18.09 -37.40
CA THR A 54 -8.24 17.41 -36.34
C THR A 54 -8.95 17.53 -35.00
N VAL A 55 -9.02 16.44 -34.24
CA VAL A 55 -9.41 16.46 -32.83
C VAL A 55 -8.19 16.13 -31.99
N LYS A 56 -7.81 17.06 -31.11
CA LYS A 56 -6.74 16.85 -30.15
C LYS A 56 -7.35 16.40 -28.83
N VAL A 57 -7.01 15.18 -28.43
CA VAL A 57 -7.35 14.62 -27.13
C VAL A 57 -6.10 14.51 -26.27
N THR A 58 -6.18 15.07 -25.07
CA THR A 58 -5.18 14.92 -24.01
C THR A 58 -5.84 14.26 -22.81
N ILE A 59 -5.24 13.19 -22.29
CA ILE A 59 -5.72 12.48 -21.11
C ILE A 59 -4.69 12.61 -20.00
N ASP A 60 -5.14 12.96 -18.80
CA ASP A 60 -4.40 12.85 -17.56
C ASP A 60 -4.97 11.67 -16.78
N GLU A 61 -4.14 10.69 -16.47
CA GLU A 61 -4.54 9.46 -15.79
C GLU A 61 -4.23 9.54 -14.29
N TRP A 62 -5.02 8.82 -13.50
CA TRP A 62 -4.73 8.63 -12.10
C TRP A 62 -3.44 7.84 -11.91
N VAL A 63 -2.64 8.25 -10.92
CA VAL A 63 -1.42 7.54 -10.54
C VAL A 63 -1.78 6.52 -9.46
N PRO A 64 -1.53 5.22 -9.69
CA PRO A 64 -1.70 4.18 -8.68
C PRO A 64 -0.82 4.46 -7.47
N TYR A 65 -1.42 4.49 -6.28
CA TYR A 65 -0.72 4.85 -5.05
C TYR A 65 -0.60 3.68 -4.08
N ALA A 66 -1.70 2.96 -3.84
CA ALA A 66 -1.74 1.80 -2.97
C ALA A 66 -2.76 0.77 -3.45
N LEU A 67 -2.66 -0.45 -2.94
CA LEU A 67 -3.72 -1.45 -3.05
C LEU A 67 -4.56 -1.39 -1.78
N TRP A 68 -5.88 -1.27 -1.91
CA TRP A 68 -6.79 -1.28 -0.78
C TRP A 68 -7.60 -2.57 -0.74
N GLN A 69 -7.50 -3.31 0.36
CA GLN A 69 -8.33 -4.48 0.60
C GLN A 69 -9.49 -4.18 1.55
N ARG A 70 -10.71 -4.37 1.04
CA ARG A 70 -11.96 -4.38 1.80
C ARG A 70 -12.60 -5.76 1.73
N GLY A 71 -12.58 -6.49 2.85
CA GLY A 71 -13.05 -7.88 2.87
C GLY A 71 -12.28 -8.74 1.86
N ASN A 72 -12.98 -9.22 0.83
CA ASN A 72 -12.45 -10.08 -0.23
C ASN A 72 -12.09 -9.33 -1.52
N THR A 73 -12.29 -8.00 -1.58
CA THR A 73 -12.02 -7.19 -2.76
C THR A 73 -10.75 -6.39 -2.55
N VAL A 74 -9.88 -6.40 -3.56
CA VAL A 74 -8.68 -5.56 -3.62
C VAL A 74 -8.88 -4.56 -4.74
N SER A 75 -8.53 -3.31 -4.50
CA SER A 75 -8.66 -2.24 -5.48
C SER A 75 -7.40 -1.40 -5.53
N ILE A 76 -7.12 -0.80 -6.68
CA ILE A 76 -6.10 0.22 -6.81
C ILE A 76 -6.70 1.55 -6.36
N VAL A 77 -5.99 2.28 -5.51
CA VAL A 77 -6.41 3.60 -5.03
C VAL A 77 -5.40 4.68 -5.32
N THR A 78 -5.90 5.91 -5.43
CA THR A 78 -5.11 7.13 -5.59
C THR A 78 -4.51 7.58 -4.25
N GLU A 79 -3.65 8.60 -4.27
CA GLU A 79 -3.12 9.22 -3.03
C GLU A 79 -4.23 9.77 -2.14
N GLN A 80 -5.33 10.24 -2.74
CA GLN A 80 -6.49 10.77 -2.03
C GLN A 80 -7.40 9.66 -1.49
N GLY A 81 -7.14 8.39 -1.83
CA GLY A 81 -7.95 7.23 -1.45
C GLY A 81 -9.16 6.98 -2.34
N GLU A 82 -9.23 7.60 -3.51
CA GLU A 82 -10.25 7.30 -4.52
C GLU A 82 -9.94 5.95 -5.17
N VAL A 83 -10.97 5.16 -5.44
CA VAL A 83 -10.83 3.85 -6.10
C VAL A 83 -10.72 4.05 -7.60
N ILE A 84 -9.62 3.59 -8.19
CA ILE A 84 -9.40 3.56 -9.64
C ILE A 84 -10.08 2.32 -10.22
N THR A 85 -9.72 1.13 -9.75
CA THR A 85 -10.29 -0.12 -10.28
C THR A 85 -10.21 -1.25 -9.26
N ASP A 86 -11.15 -2.19 -9.34
CA ASP A 86 -11.14 -3.46 -8.59
C ASP A 86 -10.37 -4.58 -9.35
N ASP A 87 -10.04 -4.35 -10.62
CA ASP A 87 -9.25 -5.27 -11.43
C ASP A 87 -7.75 -4.96 -11.25
N VAL A 88 -7.11 -5.72 -10.35
CA VAL A 88 -5.70 -5.51 -9.98
C VAL A 88 -4.81 -6.45 -10.78
N ASP A 89 -4.09 -5.85 -11.74
CA ASP A 89 -3.04 -6.52 -12.50
C ASP A 89 -1.79 -6.74 -11.63
N GLY A 90 -1.09 -7.86 -11.86
CA GLY A 90 0.19 -8.20 -11.21
C GLY A 90 1.29 -7.14 -11.37
N ARG A 91 1.21 -6.25 -12.38
CA ARG A 91 2.14 -5.12 -12.52
C ARG A 91 2.14 -4.17 -11.30
N TYR A 92 1.04 -4.13 -10.55
CA TYR A 92 0.89 -3.31 -9.34
C TYR A 92 1.18 -4.06 -8.04
N ALA A 93 1.69 -5.28 -8.10
CA ALA A 93 1.96 -6.11 -6.92
C ALA A 93 2.98 -5.50 -5.93
N ASN A 94 3.79 -4.54 -6.38
CA ASN A 94 4.77 -3.84 -5.54
C ASN A 94 4.16 -2.67 -4.73
N LEU A 95 2.94 -2.25 -5.06
CA LEU A 95 2.22 -1.24 -4.28
C LEU A 95 1.90 -1.78 -2.89
N LEU A 96 1.92 -0.91 -1.89
CA LEU A 96 1.62 -1.30 -0.52
C LEU A 96 0.15 -1.71 -0.41
N LEU A 97 -0.10 -2.89 0.18
CA LEU A 97 -1.46 -3.33 0.49
C LEU A 97 -1.93 -2.71 1.81
N VAL A 98 -2.89 -1.80 1.75
CA VAL A 98 -3.58 -1.24 2.92
C VAL A 98 -4.89 -1.98 3.14
N VAL A 99 -5.18 -2.36 4.38
CA VAL A 99 -6.29 -3.27 4.72
C VAL A 99 -7.23 -2.62 5.72
N ASN A 100 -8.52 -2.94 5.61
CA ASN A 100 -9.66 -2.45 6.38
C ASN A 100 -10.30 -1.16 5.85
N TYR A 101 -11.51 -0.89 6.33
CA TYR A 101 -12.26 0.31 5.98
C TYR A 101 -11.55 1.58 6.45
N GLY A 102 -11.46 2.58 5.57
CA GLY A 102 -10.81 3.86 5.84
C GLY A 102 -9.29 3.84 5.66
N ALA A 103 -8.70 2.68 5.35
CA ALA A 103 -7.27 2.57 5.10
C ALA A 103 -6.86 3.29 3.82
N GLN A 104 -7.73 3.33 2.80
CA GLN A 104 -7.47 3.98 1.51
C GLN A 104 -7.23 5.49 1.63
N THR A 105 -8.00 6.20 2.46
CA THR A 105 -7.87 7.65 2.64
C THR A 105 -6.72 8.04 3.56
N ARG A 106 -6.28 7.10 4.42
CA ARG A 106 -5.15 7.29 5.35
C ARG A 106 -3.85 6.67 4.86
N ALA A 107 -3.85 6.03 3.70
CA ALA A 107 -2.69 5.32 3.15
C ALA A 107 -1.45 6.24 3.07
N GLY A 108 -1.66 7.52 2.79
CA GLY A 108 -0.59 8.51 2.73
C GLY A 108 0.18 8.70 4.04
N GLU A 109 -0.44 8.47 5.19
CA GLU A 109 0.25 8.56 6.48
C GLU A 109 1.32 7.48 6.62
N ILE A 110 0.95 6.24 6.32
CA ILE A 110 1.87 5.10 6.49
C ILE A 110 2.88 5.02 5.35
N LEU A 111 2.51 5.40 4.13
CA LEU A 111 3.44 5.47 3.00
C LEU A 111 4.52 6.52 3.25
N LYS A 112 4.17 7.73 3.70
CA LYS A 112 5.16 8.76 4.06
C LYS A 112 6.08 8.32 5.20
N ALA A 113 5.54 7.62 6.21
CA ALA A 113 6.35 7.09 7.30
C ALA A 113 7.36 6.03 6.81
N LEU A 114 6.97 5.21 5.83
CA LEU A 114 7.84 4.21 5.21
C LEU A 114 8.83 4.79 4.20
N GLU A 115 8.51 5.92 3.55
CA GLU A 115 9.43 6.63 2.66
C GLU A 115 10.70 7.11 3.39
N SER A 116 10.56 7.49 4.66
CA SER A 116 11.69 7.83 5.55
C SER A 116 12.58 6.62 5.86
N GLU A 117 12.07 5.40 5.68
CA GLU A 117 12.75 4.13 6.02
C GLU A 117 12.88 3.21 4.79
N PRO A 118 13.70 3.57 3.79
CA PRO A 118 13.78 2.86 2.51
C PRO A 118 14.30 1.42 2.64
N GLU A 119 15.01 1.09 3.72
CA GLU A 119 15.46 -0.27 4.02
C GLU A 119 14.31 -1.17 4.52
N LEU A 120 13.28 -0.58 5.14
CA LEU A 120 12.14 -1.31 5.69
C LEU A 120 11.03 -1.47 4.66
N ARG A 121 10.76 -0.45 3.84
CA ARG A 121 9.64 -0.44 2.89
C ARG A 121 9.54 -1.70 2.00
N PRO A 122 10.62 -2.26 1.44
CA PRO A 122 10.55 -3.48 0.61
C PRO A 122 10.11 -4.72 1.39
N ARG A 123 10.36 -4.75 2.71
CA ARG A 123 10.01 -5.87 3.59
C ARG A 123 8.56 -5.83 4.04
N VAL A 124 7.90 -4.68 3.91
CA VAL A 124 6.49 -4.48 4.32
C VAL A 124 5.57 -4.96 3.21
N ARG A 125 4.80 -6.00 3.51
CA ARG A 125 3.82 -6.58 2.60
C ARG A 125 2.45 -5.92 2.71
N ALA A 126 2.00 -5.63 3.93
CA ALA A 126 0.70 -5.00 4.16
C ALA A 126 0.69 -4.07 5.37
N ALA A 127 -0.24 -3.12 5.39
CA ALA A 127 -0.54 -2.24 6.50
C ALA A 127 -2.03 -2.33 6.85
N TYR A 128 -2.33 -2.72 8.09
CA TYR A 128 -3.70 -2.88 8.59
C TYR A 128 -4.09 -1.65 9.40
N LEU A 129 -5.18 -1.00 9.03
CA LEU A 129 -5.75 0.07 9.84
C LEU A 129 -6.66 -0.53 10.91
N ILE A 130 -6.25 -0.47 12.17
CA ILE A 130 -6.96 -1.05 13.31
C ILE A 130 -7.77 0.03 14.03
N GLY A 131 -9.08 -0.22 14.18
CA GLY A 131 -10.00 0.72 14.84
C GLY A 131 -10.04 2.10 14.18
N GLN A 132 -9.71 2.18 12.90
CA GLN A 132 -9.61 3.42 12.11
C GLN A 132 -8.62 4.46 12.69
N ARG A 133 -7.69 4.04 13.55
CA ARG A 133 -6.84 4.93 14.35
C ARG A 133 -5.36 4.60 14.23
N ARG A 134 -4.99 3.33 14.42
CA ARG A 134 -3.60 2.87 14.44
C ARG A 134 -3.27 1.96 13.27
N TRP A 135 -1.99 1.87 12.94
CA TRP A 135 -1.48 0.99 11.89
C TRP A 135 -0.74 -0.20 12.49
N ASP A 136 -1.00 -1.40 11.96
CA ASP A 136 -0.18 -2.57 12.17
C ASP A 136 0.45 -2.97 10.83
N LEU A 137 1.77 -3.10 10.76
CA LEU A 137 2.49 -3.52 9.56
C LEU A 137 2.74 -5.03 9.59
N MET A 138 2.55 -5.68 8.45
CA MET A 138 2.89 -7.08 8.25
C MET A 138 4.06 -7.18 7.27
N LEU A 139 5.16 -7.77 7.74
CA LEU A 139 6.34 -8.01 6.94
C LEU A 139 6.21 -9.28 6.10
N GLU A 140 7.04 -9.41 5.07
CA GLU A 140 7.10 -10.57 4.17
C GLU A 140 7.42 -11.88 4.89
N ASN A 141 8.17 -11.82 5.99
CA ASN A 141 8.55 -12.96 6.83
C ASN A 141 7.48 -13.30 7.90
N GLY A 142 6.31 -12.66 7.85
CA GLY A 142 5.19 -12.90 8.76
C GLY A 142 5.26 -12.12 10.08
N ILE A 143 6.31 -11.34 10.33
CA ILE A 143 6.40 -10.50 11.53
C ILE A 143 5.35 -9.39 11.46
N THR A 144 4.61 -9.20 12.55
CA THR A 144 3.69 -8.06 12.69
C THR A 144 4.32 -6.97 13.57
N ILE A 145 4.42 -5.74 13.07
CA ILE A 145 4.84 -4.56 13.82
C ILE A 145 3.60 -3.75 14.17
N ARG A 146 3.33 -3.54 15.46
CA ARG A 146 2.21 -2.73 15.95
C ARG A 146 2.69 -1.32 16.22
N LEU A 147 2.19 -0.35 15.48
CA LEU A 147 2.60 1.04 15.61
C LEU A 147 1.78 1.75 16.68
N PRO A 148 2.35 2.80 17.30
CA PRO A 148 1.56 3.75 18.06
C PRO A 148 0.53 4.44 17.15
N GLU A 149 -0.51 4.99 17.77
CA GLU A 149 -1.48 5.81 17.05
C GLU A 149 -0.87 7.16 16.62
N GLU A 150 -0.05 7.74 17.51
CA GLU A 150 0.62 9.01 17.27
C GLU A 150 2.06 8.77 16.83
N ASP A 151 2.50 9.57 15.86
CA ASP A 151 3.87 9.58 15.33
C ASP A 151 4.45 8.18 14.98
N PRO A 152 3.82 7.45 14.05
CA PRO A 152 4.33 6.15 13.60
C PRO A 152 5.72 6.26 12.95
N ALA A 153 6.07 7.41 12.37
CA ALA A 153 7.36 7.62 11.71
C ALA A 153 8.53 7.51 12.70
N THR A 154 8.45 8.19 13.85
CA THR A 154 9.50 8.10 14.89
C THR A 154 9.62 6.67 15.44
N ALA A 155 8.51 5.96 15.61
CA ALA A 155 8.53 4.56 16.05
C ALA A 155 9.23 3.63 15.05
N LEU A 156 8.98 3.83 13.75
CA LEU A 156 9.66 3.09 12.68
C LEU A 156 11.16 3.39 12.64
N ALA A 157 11.56 4.67 12.76
CA ALA A 157 12.97 5.05 12.80
C ALA A 157 13.71 4.41 13.98
N ALA A 158 13.08 4.37 15.17
CA ALA A 158 13.63 3.71 16.34
C ALA A 158 13.78 2.19 16.12
N LEU A 159 12.78 1.55 15.49
CA LEU A 159 12.83 0.13 15.14
C LEU A 159 13.97 -0.16 14.16
N VAL A 160 14.11 0.61 13.09
CA VAL A 160 15.16 0.42 12.08
C VAL A 160 16.54 0.59 12.70
N LYS A 161 16.74 1.61 13.54
CA LYS A 161 17.98 1.79 14.30
C LYS A 161 18.31 0.57 15.15
N MET A 162 17.33 0.05 15.89
CA MET A 162 17.50 -1.11 16.76
C MET A 162 17.74 -2.40 15.96
N ASP A 163 17.12 -2.55 14.79
CA ASP A 163 17.37 -3.67 13.88
C ASP A 163 18.81 -3.66 13.34
N LYS A 164 19.35 -2.49 13.01
CA LYS A 164 20.75 -2.35 12.57
C LYS A 164 21.75 -2.78 13.65
N GLU A 165 21.45 -2.51 14.91
CA GLU A 165 22.34 -2.83 16.02
C GLU A 165 22.24 -4.31 16.47
N SER A 166 21.04 -4.91 16.41
CA SER A 166 20.74 -6.20 17.06
C SER A 166 20.14 -7.28 16.16
N ALA A 167 19.93 -6.97 14.88
CA ALA A 167 19.32 -7.83 13.86
C ALA A 167 18.01 -8.48 14.35
N ILE A 168 17.12 -7.68 14.93
CA ILE A 168 15.92 -8.16 15.62
C ILE A 168 14.93 -8.73 14.60
N LEU A 169 14.71 -8.06 13.48
CA LEU A 169 13.81 -8.48 12.41
C LEU A 169 14.28 -9.75 11.69
N ALA A 170 15.50 -10.21 11.93
CA ALA A 170 16.06 -11.46 11.40
C ALA A 170 15.93 -12.65 12.37
N ARG A 171 15.46 -12.43 13.61
CA ARG A 171 15.27 -13.49 14.62
C ARG A 171 13.88 -14.12 14.50
N ASP A 172 13.70 -15.30 15.12
CA ASP A 172 12.42 -16.02 15.22
C ASP A 172 11.40 -15.29 16.12
N ILE A 173 10.94 -14.13 15.66
CA ILE A 173 9.99 -13.26 16.34
C ILE A 173 8.67 -13.32 15.57
N ALA A 174 7.54 -13.31 16.27
CA ALA A 174 6.20 -13.26 15.69
C ALA A 174 5.66 -11.82 15.61
N ALA A 175 5.93 -10.99 16.62
CA ALA A 175 5.45 -9.62 16.63
C ALA A 175 6.36 -8.68 17.42
N ILE A 176 6.36 -7.41 17.00
CA ILE A 176 7.02 -6.30 17.69
C ILE A 176 5.95 -5.27 18.03
N ASP A 177 5.87 -4.91 19.29
CA ASP A 177 4.92 -3.92 19.79
C ASP A 177 5.66 -2.62 20.12
N LEU A 178 5.32 -1.56 19.38
CA LEU A 178 5.88 -0.22 19.54
C LEU A 178 4.86 0.77 20.11
N ARG A 179 3.72 0.28 20.64
CA ARG A 179 2.65 1.15 21.15
C ARG A 179 3.06 1.97 22.36
N LEU A 180 4.10 1.56 23.07
CA LEU A 180 4.67 2.28 24.19
C LEU A 180 5.97 2.95 23.73
N PRO A 181 6.07 4.29 23.80
CA PRO A 181 7.24 5.01 23.27
C PRO A 181 8.55 4.68 24.02
N ASP A 182 8.46 4.23 25.27
CA ASP A 182 9.60 3.87 26.11
C ASP A 182 10.00 2.39 26.04
N ARG A 183 9.20 1.52 25.38
CA ARG A 183 9.39 0.07 25.44
C ARG A 183 9.03 -0.64 24.14
N VAL A 184 9.95 -1.48 23.68
CA VAL A 184 9.70 -2.42 22.60
C VAL A 184 9.38 -3.79 23.19
N VAL A 185 8.18 -4.31 22.94
CA VAL A 185 7.81 -5.68 23.36
C VAL A 185 7.93 -6.63 22.18
N VAL A 186 8.79 -7.64 22.33
CA VAL A 186 9.01 -8.68 21.31
C VAL A 186 8.25 -9.93 21.71
N ARG A 187 7.33 -10.39 20.86
CA ARG A 187 6.65 -11.69 21.00
C ARG A 187 7.33 -12.70 20.09
N LEU A 188 7.83 -13.80 20.66
CA LEU A 188 8.41 -14.91 19.91
C LEU A 188 7.34 -15.73 19.18
N THR A 189 7.74 -16.45 18.13
CA THR A 189 6.91 -17.52 17.53
C THR A 189 6.63 -18.61 18.55
N ASP A 190 5.55 -19.38 18.37
CA ASP A 190 5.19 -20.44 19.33
C ASP A 190 6.33 -21.48 19.47
N GLU A 191 7.03 -21.78 18.37
CA GLU A 191 8.20 -22.65 18.35
C GLU A 191 9.42 -22.06 19.07
N ALA A 192 9.72 -20.77 18.87
CA ALA A 192 10.83 -20.10 19.55
C ALA A 192 10.53 -19.85 21.04
N ALA A 193 9.27 -19.58 21.37
CA ALA A 193 8.78 -19.53 22.75
C ALA A 193 8.93 -20.89 23.42
N GLN A 194 8.62 -21.99 22.72
CA GLN A 194 8.83 -23.34 23.23
C GLN A 194 10.32 -23.64 23.44
N ARG A 195 11.18 -23.41 22.44
CA ARG A 195 12.64 -23.56 22.58
C ARG A 195 13.21 -22.76 23.76
N ARG A 196 12.72 -21.54 23.98
CA ARG A 196 13.16 -20.70 25.11
C ARG A 196 12.64 -21.22 26.45
N ARG A 197 11.39 -21.71 26.53
CA ARG A 197 10.88 -22.41 27.72
C ARG A 197 11.72 -23.63 28.04
N ASP A 198 12.00 -24.47 27.05
CA ASP A 198 12.80 -25.69 27.21
C ASP A 198 14.23 -25.38 27.68
N ALA A 199 14.85 -24.31 27.15
CA ALA A 199 16.18 -23.85 27.57
C ALA A 199 16.20 -23.28 29.00
N LEU A 200 15.16 -22.57 29.42
CA LEU A 200 15.02 -22.04 30.78
C LEU A 200 14.76 -23.16 31.80
N ASP A 201 14.00 -24.18 31.43
CA ASP A 201 13.70 -25.33 32.26
C ASP A 201 14.89 -26.31 32.36
N GLY A 202 15.68 -26.45 31.29
CA GLY A 202 16.95 -27.17 31.30
C GLY A 202 17.97 -26.56 32.27
N ASN A 203 18.11 -25.24 32.28
CA ASN A 203 19.04 -24.53 33.17
C ASN A 203 18.66 -24.65 34.67
N LYS A 204 17.36 -24.70 34.98
CA LYS A 204 16.87 -24.93 36.36
C LYS A 204 17.17 -26.33 36.88
N LYS A 205 17.18 -27.35 36.01
CA LYS A 205 17.52 -28.73 36.40
C LYS A 205 19.01 -28.90 36.68
N VAL A 206 19.87 -28.27 35.89
CA VAL A 206 21.34 -28.28 36.10
C VAL A 206 21.71 -27.56 37.41
N ALA A 207 21.09 -26.41 37.70
CA ALA A 207 21.35 -25.65 38.93
C ALA A 207 20.92 -26.37 40.22
N ARG A 208 19.91 -27.27 40.18
CA ARG A 208 19.49 -28.09 41.34
C ARG A 208 20.31 -29.36 41.52
N GLY A 209 20.98 -29.86 40.48
CA GLY A 209 21.83 -31.05 40.55
C GLY A 209 23.23 -30.79 41.12
N GLY A 210 23.75 -29.56 41.00
CA GLY A 210 25.09 -29.18 41.46
C GLY A 210 25.20 -28.76 42.93
N ALA A 211 24.09 -28.74 43.68
CA ALA A 211 24.08 -28.33 45.10
C ALA A 211 24.18 -29.51 46.08
N ASN A 212 24.48 -30.72 45.59
CA ASN A 212 24.54 -31.92 46.41
C ASN A 212 25.79 -32.77 46.06
N THR A 213 26.97 -32.20 46.28
CA THR A 213 28.27 -32.89 46.36
C THR A 213 29.21 -32.10 47.25
#